data_AF-A0A3A6NTV4-F1
#
_entry.id   AF-A0A3A6NTV4-F1
#
_cell.length_a   1.000
_cell.length_b   1.000
_cell.length_c   1.000
_cell.angle_alpha   90.00
_cell.angle_beta   90.00
_cell.angle_gamma   90.00
#
_symmetry.space_group_name_H-M   'P 1'
#
loop_
_entity.id
_entity.type
_entity.pdbx_description
1 polymer ?
#
loop_
_entity_poly.entity_id
_entity_poly.type
_entity_poly.pdbx_seq_one_letter_code
_entity_poly.pdbx_strand_id
1 'polypeptide(L)'
;MYDEYFLILIFFLIWMLKYVEDIAIFDGENYLLKAYGSFFSKFFVLFVIPIHKFRTMKVNAEKETGPVWARKDDPRVTPVGAFLRKSRLDELPQIFNVFKGEMSFIGLRPIRKFFADKLSRDFPFYFLRFYIKPGLTGWAQVSAEYDNSMEWHLKKLEYELFYMQEYTLFLDAVIILKTIKTVVWAKGN
;
A
#
# COMPACT_ATOMS: atom_id res chain seq x y z
N MET A 1 38.27 23.97 12.45
CA MET A 1 37.18 24.27 11.50
C MET A 1 36.73 23.02 10.74
N TYR A 2 37.63 22.23 10.13
CA TYR A 2 37.24 20.96 9.47
C TYR A 2 36.74 19.86 10.43
N ASP A 3 37.24 19.83 11.67
CA ASP A 3 36.87 18.81 12.65
C ASP A 3 35.40 18.88 13.08
N GLU A 4 34.81 20.08 13.13
CA GLU A 4 33.40 20.26 13.47
C GLU A 4 32.47 19.74 12.36
N TYR A 5 32.79 20.02 11.09
CA TYR A 5 32.02 19.50 9.95
C TYR A 5 32.15 17.98 9.82
N PHE A 6 33.33 17.43 10.14
CA PHE A 6 33.56 15.99 10.13
C PHE A 6 32.74 15.29 11.23
N LEU A 7 32.68 15.85 12.44
CA LEU A 7 31.82 15.35 13.51
C LEU A 7 30.34 15.46 13.14
N ILE A 8 29.90 16.58 12.55
CA ILE A 8 28.52 16.75 12.05
C ILE A 8 28.18 15.69 11.00
N LEU A 9 29.10 15.40 10.07
CA LEU A 9 28.91 14.35 9.06
C LEU A 9 28.84 12.97 9.69
N ILE A 10 29.69 12.65 10.68
CA ILE A 10 29.64 11.38 11.41
C ILE A 10 28.33 11.25 12.19
N PHE A 11 27.89 12.28 12.91
CA PHE A 11 26.61 12.27 13.61
C PHE A 11 25.45 12.14 12.63
N PHE A 12 25.50 12.81 11.48
CA PHE A 12 24.51 12.67 10.42
C PHE A 12 24.50 11.25 9.82
N LEU A 13 25.66 10.64 9.60
CA LEU A 13 25.77 9.27 9.08
C LEU A 13 25.32 8.23 10.10
N ILE A 14 25.68 8.36 11.38
CA ILE A 14 25.20 7.48 12.46
C ILE A 14 23.69 7.65 12.66
N TRP A 15 23.20 8.89 12.61
CA TRP A 15 21.77 9.20 12.65
C TRP A 15 21.05 8.56 11.45
N MET A 16 21.58 8.70 10.23
CA MET A 16 21.07 8.04 9.03
C MET A 16 21.08 6.51 9.16
N LEU A 17 22.17 5.92 9.66
CA LEU A 17 22.27 4.47 9.85
C LEU A 17 21.22 3.95 10.84
N LYS A 18 20.97 4.67 11.94
CA LYS A 18 19.90 4.34 12.91
C LYS A 18 18.52 4.32 12.25
N TYR A 19 18.23 5.29 11.38
CA TYR A 19 16.96 5.28 10.63
C TYR A 19 16.94 4.21 9.54
N VAL A 20 18.06 3.94 8.87
CA VAL A 20 18.16 2.88 7.84
C VAL A 20 17.88 1.51 8.45
N GLU A 21 18.35 1.20 9.65
CA GLU A 21 18.00 -0.05 10.35
C GLU A 21 16.49 -0.15 10.66
N ASP A 22 15.86 0.95 11.08
CA ASP A 22 14.41 1.00 11.32
C ASP A 22 13.56 0.94 10.03
N ILE A 23 14.11 1.35 8.89
CA ILE A 23 13.46 1.44 7.57
C ILE A 23 13.65 0.16 6.74
N ALA A 24 14.83 -0.45 6.82
CA ALA A 24 15.21 -1.66 6.09
C ALA A 24 14.46 -2.90 6.58
N ILE A 25 13.64 -2.76 7.63
CA ILE A 25 12.70 -3.78 8.05
C ILE A 25 11.56 -3.81 7.02
N PHE A 26 11.49 -4.94 6.29
CA PHE A 26 10.31 -5.30 5.52
C PHE A 26 9.14 -5.44 6.50
N ASP A 27 8.20 -4.50 6.46
CA ASP A 27 6.98 -4.58 7.24
C ASP A 27 6.05 -5.56 6.51
N GLY A 28 6.26 -6.85 6.77
CA GLY A 28 5.45 -7.96 6.27
C GLY A 28 4.07 -7.94 6.90
N GLU A 29 3.27 -6.93 6.55
CA GLU A 29 1.89 -6.85 6.96
C GLU A 29 1.04 -7.88 6.21
N ASN A 30 -0.02 -8.36 6.86
CA ASN A 30 -0.91 -9.39 6.34
C ASN A 30 -2.15 -8.78 5.66
N TYR A 31 -2.38 -9.18 4.42
CA TYR A 31 -3.46 -8.68 3.56
C TYR A 31 -4.36 -9.81 3.06
N LEU A 32 -5.63 -9.52 2.78
CA LEU A 32 -6.56 -10.50 2.19
C LEU A 32 -6.45 -10.52 0.67
N LEU A 33 -6.34 -11.74 0.13
CA LEU A 33 -6.37 -12.08 -1.29
C LEU A 33 -7.38 -13.22 -1.52
N LYS A 34 -7.99 -13.28 -2.69
CA LYS A 34 -8.69 -14.48 -3.15
C LYS A 34 -7.84 -15.28 -4.14
N ALA A 35 -7.82 -16.60 -4.00
CA ALA A 35 -7.30 -17.49 -5.03
C ALA A 35 -8.32 -18.61 -5.36
N TYR A 36 -8.17 -19.21 -6.53
CA TYR A 36 -8.95 -20.36 -6.97
C TYR A 36 -8.26 -21.66 -6.54
N GLY A 37 -9.02 -22.61 -5.97
CA GLY A 37 -8.57 -23.97 -5.69
C GLY A 37 -8.53 -24.88 -6.94
N SER A 38 -7.96 -26.08 -6.79
CA SER A 38 -7.52 -26.96 -7.89
C SER A 38 -8.57 -27.28 -8.97
N PHE A 39 -8.04 -27.61 -10.15
CA PHE A 39 -8.65 -27.85 -11.47
C PHE A 39 -10.04 -28.54 -11.50
N PHE A 40 -10.39 -29.34 -10.50
CA PHE A 40 -11.65 -30.12 -10.47
C PHE A 40 -12.79 -29.51 -9.64
N SER A 41 -12.54 -28.49 -8.82
CA SER A 41 -13.62 -27.78 -8.13
C SER A 41 -13.31 -26.30 -7.98
N LYS A 42 -14.14 -25.45 -8.60
CA LYS A 42 -14.07 -23.99 -8.41
C LYS A 42 -14.66 -23.63 -7.04
N PHE A 43 -14.00 -24.04 -5.95
CA PHE A 43 -14.24 -23.47 -4.63
C PHE A 43 -13.39 -22.21 -4.48
N PHE A 44 -14.00 -21.21 -3.86
CA PHE A 44 -13.35 -19.95 -3.54
C PHE A 44 -12.73 -20.02 -2.17
N VAL A 45 -11.42 -19.77 -2.09
CA VAL A 45 -10.69 -19.72 -0.81
C VAL A 45 -10.04 -18.34 -0.70
N LEU A 46 -10.29 -17.67 0.42
CA LEU A 46 -9.59 -16.45 0.79
C LEU A 46 -8.29 -16.83 1.49
N PHE A 47 -7.18 -16.32 0.97
CA PHE A 47 -5.86 -16.47 1.55
C PHE A 47 -5.40 -15.16 2.17
N VAL A 48 -4.66 -15.27 3.26
CA VAL A 48 -3.91 -14.15 3.82
C VAL A 48 -2.52 -14.21 3.20
N ILE A 49 -2.10 -13.14 2.53
CA ILE A 49 -0.77 -13.03 1.94
C ILE A 49 0.06 -11.95 2.64
N PRO A 50 1.36 -12.16 2.82
CA PRO A 50 2.27 -11.11 3.26
C PRO A 50 2.54 -10.16 2.09
N ILE A 51 2.35 -8.86 2.30
CA ILE A 51 2.76 -7.83 1.32
C ILE A 51 4.03 -7.17 1.80
N HIS A 52 5.02 -7.10 0.91
CA HIS A 52 6.31 -6.53 1.22
C HIS A 52 6.28 -5.00 1.06
N LYS A 53 6.69 -4.25 2.08
CA LYS A 53 6.92 -2.80 1.98
C LYS A 53 8.02 -2.35 2.93
N PHE A 54 8.65 -1.21 2.65
CA PHE A 54 9.55 -0.59 3.63
C PHE A 54 8.74 -0.03 4.79
N ARG A 55 9.27 -0.19 5.99
CA ARG A 55 8.70 0.43 7.18
C ARG A 55 8.85 1.95 7.10
N THR A 56 7.74 2.65 7.35
CA THR A 56 7.69 4.13 7.29
C THR A 56 7.19 4.75 8.59
N MET A 57 6.79 3.93 9.56
CA MET A 57 6.36 4.35 10.89
C MET A 57 7.33 3.86 11.95
N LYS A 58 7.33 4.52 13.11
CA LYS A 58 8.11 4.13 14.29
C LYS A 58 7.80 2.69 14.69
N VAL A 59 8.80 1.97 15.21
CA VAL A 59 8.61 0.64 15.78
C VAL A 59 7.54 0.73 16.88
N ASN A 60 6.59 -0.21 16.89
CA ASN A 60 5.48 -0.25 17.85
C ASN A 60 4.53 0.96 17.78
N ALA A 61 4.44 1.65 16.63
CA ALA A 61 3.56 2.80 16.41
C ALA A 61 2.07 2.57 16.73
N GLU A 62 1.62 1.31 16.76
CA GLU A 62 0.23 0.91 17.02
C GLU A 62 0.07 0.11 18.33
N LYS A 63 1.08 0.09 19.21
CA LYS A 63 1.08 -0.77 20.41
C LYS A 63 -0.09 -0.48 21.36
N GLU A 64 -0.48 0.78 21.51
CA GLU A 64 -1.57 1.19 22.42
C GLU A 64 -2.93 1.28 21.73
N THR A 65 -2.95 1.61 20.43
CA THR A 65 -4.19 1.87 19.68
C THR A 65 -4.71 0.65 18.93
N GLY A 66 -3.85 -0.32 18.66
CA GLY A 66 -4.07 -1.31 17.61
C GLY A 66 -4.06 -0.68 16.20
N PRO A 67 -4.43 -1.45 15.16
CA PRO A 67 -4.42 -0.99 13.77
C PRO A 67 -5.35 0.21 13.53
N VAL A 68 -4.79 1.34 13.13
CA VAL A 68 -5.54 2.57 12.83
C VAL A 68 -5.04 3.23 11.55
N TRP A 69 -5.98 3.80 10.77
CA TRP A 69 -5.66 4.47 9.51
C TRP A 69 -4.63 5.58 9.72
N ALA A 70 -3.69 5.69 8.78
CA ALA A 70 -2.72 6.77 8.80
C ALA A 70 -3.41 8.09 8.45
N ARG A 71 -3.19 9.13 9.26
CA ARG A 71 -3.70 10.47 8.97
C ARG A 71 -2.70 11.29 8.16
N LYS A 72 -3.16 12.42 7.61
CA LYS A 72 -2.24 13.43 7.08
C LYS A 72 -1.35 13.93 8.22
N ASP A 73 -0.05 14.07 7.97
CA ASP A 73 0.95 14.50 8.96
C ASP A 73 0.95 13.63 10.24
N ASP A 74 0.79 12.31 10.07
CA ASP A 74 0.72 11.37 11.18
C ASP A 74 2.05 11.33 11.98
N PRO A 75 2.03 11.60 13.31
CA PRO A 75 3.24 11.67 14.14
C PRO A 75 3.95 10.32 14.32
N ARG A 76 3.30 9.22 13.90
CA ARG A 76 3.88 7.88 13.85
C ARG A 76 4.86 7.72 12.70
N VAL A 77 4.75 8.52 11.64
CA VAL A 77 5.60 8.45 10.44
C VAL A 77 6.97 9.06 10.75
N THR A 78 8.05 8.39 10.34
CA THR A 78 9.41 8.91 10.49
C THR A 78 9.74 9.92 9.39
N PRO A 79 10.71 10.84 9.56
CA PRO A 79 11.08 11.79 8.50
C PRO A 79 11.47 11.09 7.18
N VAL A 80 12.25 10.01 7.26
CA VAL A 80 12.59 9.22 6.06
C VAL A 80 11.37 8.44 5.56
N GLY A 81 10.53 7.92 6.45
CA GLY A 81 9.27 7.28 6.07
C GLY A 81 8.33 8.22 5.29
N ALA A 82 8.29 9.50 5.65
CA ALA A 82 7.54 10.52 4.92
C ALA A 82 8.11 10.71 3.50
N PHE A 83 9.44 10.76 3.35
CA PHE A 83 10.09 10.80 2.04
C PHE A 83 9.75 9.56 1.19
N LEU A 84 9.83 8.35 1.77
CA LEU A 84 9.52 7.11 1.07
C LEU A 84 8.06 7.05 0.60
N ARG A 85 7.10 7.49 1.43
CA ARG A 85 5.67 7.56 1.05
C ARG A 85 5.44 8.57 -0.08
N LYS A 86 6.01 9.77 0.03
CA LYS A 86 5.88 10.83 -0.97
C LYS A 86 6.43 10.41 -2.33
N SER A 87 7.56 9.69 -2.32
CA SER A 87 8.22 9.16 -3.52
C SER A 87 7.67 7.80 -3.98
N ARG A 88 6.73 7.19 -3.23
CA ARG A 88 6.21 5.82 -3.42
C ARG A 88 7.27 4.72 -3.36
N LEU A 89 8.47 5.04 -2.87
CA LEU A 89 9.56 4.08 -2.72
C LEU A 89 9.26 3.04 -1.66
N ASP A 90 8.38 3.34 -0.69
CA ASP A 90 7.98 2.39 0.35
C ASP A 90 7.33 1.11 -0.20
N GLU A 91 6.75 1.17 -1.40
CA GLU A 91 6.03 0.07 -2.04
C GLU A 91 6.87 -0.69 -3.07
N LEU A 92 8.11 -0.27 -3.36
CA LEU A 92 9.00 -1.00 -4.28
C LEU A 92 9.16 -2.50 -3.96
N PRO A 93 9.26 -2.92 -2.68
CA PRO A 93 9.33 -4.34 -2.36
C PRO A 93 8.13 -5.18 -2.84
N GLN A 94 6.96 -4.58 -3.11
CA GLN A 94 5.79 -5.30 -3.61
C GLN A 94 6.00 -5.91 -5.00
N ILE A 95 7.02 -5.46 -5.75
CA ILE A 95 7.41 -6.07 -7.03
C ILE A 95 7.73 -7.57 -6.84
N PHE A 96 8.28 -7.96 -5.69
CA PHE A 96 8.50 -9.38 -5.38
C PHE A 96 7.18 -10.18 -5.29
N ASN A 97 6.12 -9.58 -4.74
CA ASN A 97 4.78 -10.20 -4.72
C ASN A 97 4.21 -10.33 -6.14
N VAL A 98 4.49 -9.38 -7.04
CA VAL A 98 4.09 -9.48 -8.45
C VAL A 98 4.81 -10.64 -9.14
N PHE A 99 6.13 -10.78 -8.95
CA PHE A 99 6.89 -11.88 -9.53
C PHE A 99 6.52 -13.26 -8.97
N LYS A 100 6.13 -13.34 -7.69
CA LYS A 100 5.57 -14.57 -7.08
C LYS A 100 4.17 -14.91 -7.56
N GLY A 101 3.52 -14.01 -8.30
CA GLY A 101 2.14 -14.19 -8.73
C GLY A 101 1.11 -14.01 -7.62
N GLU A 102 1.45 -13.31 -6.54
CA GLU A 102 0.52 -12.94 -5.45
C GLU A 102 -0.19 -11.61 -5.76
N MET A 103 0.48 -10.71 -6.47
CA MET A 103 -0.04 -9.43 -6.97
C MET A 103 0.03 -9.34 -8.51
N SER A 104 -0.58 -8.29 -9.05
CA SER A 104 -0.41 -7.81 -10.43
C SER A 104 0.15 -6.39 -10.45
N PHE A 105 0.59 -5.90 -11.62
CA PHE A 105 0.96 -4.49 -11.76
C PHE A 105 -0.26 -3.57 -11.62
N ILE A 106 -1.38 -3.95 -12.27
CA ILE A 106 -2.63 -3.23 -12.24
C ILE A 106 -3.69 -4.11 -11.58
N GLY A 107 -4.41 -3.53 -10.61
CA GLY A 107 -5.40 -4.25 -9.82
C GLY A 107 -5.90 -3.40 -8.66
N LEU A 108 -6.67 -4.01 -7.77
CA LEU A 108 -7.22 -3.29 -6.63
C LEU A 108 -6.17 -3.10 -5.55
N ARG A 109 -6.22 -2.01 -4.78
CA ARG A 109 -5.20 -1.79 -3.75
C ARG A 109 -5.36 -2.83 -2.62
N PRO A 110 -4.30 -3.53 -2.20
CA PRO A 110 -4.40 -4.43 -1.06
C PRO A 110 -4.81 -3.65 0.20
N ILE A 111 -5.63 -4.28 1.04
CA ILE A 111 -6.06 -3.73 2.34
C ILE A 111 -5.63 -4.67 3.49
N ARG A 112 -5.10 -4.10 4.58
CA ARG A 112 -4.69 -4.87 5.76
C ARG A 112 -5.88 -5.69 6.24
N LYS A 113 -5.67 -6.96 6.59
CA LYS A 113 -6.73 -7.90 6.97
C LYS A 113 -7.70 -7.32 8.01
N PHE A 114 -7.16 -6.66 9.03
CA PHE A 114 -7.98 -6.04 10.09
C PHE A 114 -9.05 -5.08 9.53
N PHE A 115 -8.67 -4.17 8.62
CA PHE A 115 -9.61 -3.24 8.00
C PHE A 115 -10.52 -3.94 6.98
N ALA A 116 -9.99 -4.94 6.29
CA ALA A 116 -10.74 -5.77 5.36
C ALA A 116 -11.92 -6.47 6.05
N ASP A 117 -11.66 -7.09 7.21
CA ASP A 117 -12.66 -7.77 8.02
C ASP A 117 -13.69 -6.77 8.56
N LYS A 118 -13.22 -5.59 9.03
CA LYS A 118 -14.11 -4.53 9.53
C LYS A 118 -15.05 -4.03 8.43
N LEU A 119 -14.51 -3.62 7.28
CA LEU A 119 -15.31 -3.10 6.18
C LEU A 119 -16.26 -4.15 5.58
N SER A 120 -15.88 -5.43 5.60
CA SER A 120 -16.77 -6.51 5.14
C SER A 120 -17.94 -6.77 6.09
N ARG A 121 -17.82 -6.41 7.37
CA ARG A 121 -18.94 -6.43 8.32
C ARG A 121 -19.82 -5.20 8.18
N ASP A 122 -19.20 -4.03 8.00
CA ASP A 122 -19.89 -2.74 7.98
C ASP A 122 -20.64 -2.51 6.66
N PHE A 123 -20.12 -3.03 5.53
CA PHE A 123 -20.68 -2.83 4.20
C PHE A 123 -21.02 -4.15 3.49
N PRO A 124 -22.30 -4.38 3.16
CA PRO A 124 -22.70 -5.49 2.32
C PRO A 124 -21.91 -5.50 1.01
N PHE A 125 -21.52 -6.69 0.55
CA PHE A 125 -20.79 -6.91 -0.71
C PHE A 125 -19.38 -6.32 -0.81
N TYR A 126 -18.83 -5.70 0.24
CA TYR A 126 -17.44 -5.22 0.23
C TYR A 126 -16.44 -6.33 -0.15
N PHE A 127 -16.73 -7.58 0.25
CA PHE A 127 -15.92 -8.74 -0.06
C PHE A 127 -15.78 -9.04 -1.57
N LEU A 128 -16.66 -8.52 -2.43
CA LEU A 128 -16.58 -8.73 -3.88
C LEU A 128 -15.28 -8.19 -4.48
N ARG A 129 -14.70 -7.13 -3.89
CA ARG A 129 -13.41 -6.59 -4.33
C ARG A 129 -12.30 -7.64 -4.29
N PHE A 130 -12.36 -8.61 -3.38
CA PHE A 130 -11.33 -9.64 -3.29
C PHE A 130 -11.31 -10.57 -4.51
N TYR A 131 -12.29 -10.50 -5.42
CA TYR A 131 -12.30 -11.31 -6.65
C TYR A 131 -11.24 -10.91 -7.66
N ILE A 132 -10.71 -9.69 -7.57
CA ILE A 132 -9.62 -9.22 -8.41
C ILE A 132 -8.32 -9.25 -7.63
N LYS A 133 -7.25 -9.63 -8.33
CA LYS A 133 -5.90 -9.65 -7.79
C LYS A 133 -5.48 -8.23 -7.34
N PRO A 134 -4.82 -8.09 -6.19
CA PRO A 134 -4.30 -6.83 -5.76
C PRO A 134 -3.22 -6.33 -6.73
N GLY A 135 -3.24 -5.03 -6.98
CA GLY A 135 -2.33 -4.34 -7.88
C GLY A 135 -1.40 -3.37 -7.16
N LEU A 136 -0.21 -3.14 -7.73
CA LEU A 136 0.66 -2.02 -7.34
C LEU A 136 -0.06 -0.68 -7.56
N THR A 137 -0.69 -0.54 -8.73
CA THR A 137 -1.54 0.60 -9.09
C THR A 137 -2.93 0.11 -9.52
N GLY A 138 -3.87 1.03 -9.70
CA GLY A 138 -5.24 0.72 -10.05
C GLY A 138 -6.08 1.97 -10.27
N TRP A 139 -7.28 1.79 -10.81
CA TRP A 139 -8.16 2.92 -11.17
C TRP A 139 -8.46 3.85 -10.00
N ALA A 140 -8.75 3.28 -8.83
CA ALA A 140 -9.00 4.04 -7.61
C ALA A 140 -7.76 4.83 -7.17
N GLN A 141 -6.56 4.21 -7.24
CA GLN A 141 -5.30 4.86 -6.86
C GLN A 141 -4.96 6.09 -7.72
N VAL A 142 -5.35 6.08 -9.00
CA VAL A 142 -5.05 7.17 -9.94
C VAL A 142 -6.20 8.16 -10.16
N SER A 143 -7.38 7.89 -9.59
CA SER A 143 -8.59 8.70 -9.82
C SER A 143 -9.24 9.23 -8.55
N ALA A 144 -9.02 8.59 -7.39
CA ALA A 144 -9.52 9.09 -6.11
C ALA A 144 -8.50 10.05 -5.47
N GLU A 145 -8.96 11.22 -5.07
CA GLU A 145 -8.23 12.07 -4.11
C GLU A 145 -8.21 11.35 -2.76
N TYR A 146 -7.09 11.35 -2.03
CA TYR A 146 -7.00 10.61 -0.77
C TYR A 146 -7.68 11.38 0.37
N ASP A 147 -8.52 10.67 1.11
CA ASP A 147 -9.10 11.12 2.37
C ASP A 147 -9.20 9.93 3.34
N ASN A 148 -9.39 10.19 4.63
CA ASN A 148 -9.51 9.18 5.68
C ASN A 148 -10.95 9.00 6.19
N SER A 149 -11.93 9.59 5.50
CA SER A 149 -13.34 9.47 5.87
C SER A 149 -13.94 8.12 5.48
N MET A 150 -15.02 7.73 6.16
CA MET A 150 -15.78 6.53 5.77
C MET A 150 -16.41 6.68 4.37
N GLU A 151 -16.85 7.89 4.03
CA GLU A 151 -17.36 8.23 2.70
C GLU A 151 -16.30 8.01 1.63
N TRP A 152 -15.05 8.37 1.92
CA TRP A 152 -13.94 8.09 1.02
C TRP A 152 -13.73 6.59 0.76
N HIS A 153 -13.86 5.75 1.79
CA HIS A 153 -13.74 4.30 1.61
C HIS A 153 -14.83 3.73 0.69
N LEU A 154 -16.04 4.27 0.77
CA LEU A 154 -17.13 3.92 -0.15
C LEU A 154 -16.84 4.41 -1.58
N LYS A 155 -16.41 5.67 -1.73
CA LYS A 155 -16.03 6.23 -3.03
C LYS A 155 -14.90 5.42 -3.69
N LYS A 156 -13.91 5.03 -2.88
CA LYS A 156 -12.84 4.14 -3.31
C LYS A 156 -13.39 2.80 -3.80
N LEU A 157 -14.31 2.19 -3.05
CA LEU A 157 -14.95 0.94 -3.45
C LEU A 157 -15.71 1.09 -4.78
N GLU A 158 -16.41 2.20 -5.01
CA GLU A 158 -17.07 2.48 -6.30
C GLU A 158 -16.08 2.48 -7.47
N TYR A 159 -14.93 3.14 -7.32
CA TYR A 159 -13.88 3.12 -8.35
C TYR A 159 -13.31 1.72 -8.57
N GLU A 160 -13.16 0.94 -7.50
CA GLU A 160 -12.69 -0.44 -7.59
C GLU A 160 -13.72 -1.34 -8.30
N LEU A 161 -15.00 -1.22 -7.97
CA LEU A 161 -16.09 -1.96 -8.63
C LEU A 161 -16.25 -1.56 -10.11
N PHE A 162 -16.11 -0.27 -10.43
CA PHE A 162 -16.08 0.19 -11.82
C PHE A 162 -14.95 -0.49 -12.61
N TYR A 163 -13.73 -0.53 -12.05
CA TYR A 163 -12.61 -1.22 -12.70
C TYR A 163 -12.88 -2.72 -12.90
N MET A 164 -13.57 -3.37 -11.94
CA MET A 164 -13.97 -4.77 -12.07
C MET A 164 -14.97 -4.99 -13.21
N GLN A 165 -15.91 -4.07 -13.41
CA GLN A 165 -16.96 -4.17 -14.42
C GLN A 165 -16.45 -3.84 -15.83
N GLU A 166 -15.63 -2.80 -15.95
CA GLU A 166 -15.16 -2.25 -17.24
C GLU A 166 -13.71 -2.65 -17.56
N TYR A 167 -13.26 -3.80 -17.05
CA TYR A 167 -11.89 -4.26 -17.22
C TYR A 167 -11.53 -4.43 -18.70
N THR A 168 -10.60 -3.60 -19.19
CA THR A 168 -10.08 -3.64 -20.56
C THR A 168 -8.60 -3.28 -20.61
N LEU A 169 -7.87 -3.77 -21.62
CA LEU A 169 -6.46 -3.40 -21.84
C LEU A 169 -6.28 -1.90 -22.07
N PHE A 170 -7.27 -1.24 -22.65
CA PHE A 170 -7.26 0.21 -22.81
C PHE A 170 -7.31 0.94 -21.46
N LEU A 171 -8.20 0.51 -20.56
CA LEU A 171 -8.28 1.08 -19.22
C LEU A 171 -6.97 0.87 -18.44
N ASP A 172 -6.36 -0.29 -18.57
CA ASP A 172 -5.04 -0.59 -18.00
C ASP A 172 -3.95 0.37 -18.54
N ALA A 173 -3.92 0.62 -19.85
CA ALA A 173 -2.99 1.58 -20.46
C ALA A 173 -3.21 3.01 -19.91
N VAL A 174 -4.47 3.43 -19.74
CA VAL A 174 -4.82 4.71 -19.11
C VAL A 174 -4.31 4.77 -17.66
N ILE A 175 -4.47 3.70 -16.89
CA ILE A 175 -3.98 3.62 -15.50
C ILE A 175 -2.45 3.74 -15.47
N ILE A 176 -1.72 3.07 -16.37
CA ILE A 176 -0.27 3.18 -16.46
C ILE A 176 0.15 4.63 -16.73
N LEU A 177 -0.43 5.29 -17.72
CA LEU A 177 -0.11 6.68 -18.06
C LEU A 177 -0.38 7.64 -16.90
N LYS A 178 -1.52 7.48 -16.22
CA LYS A 178 -1.83 8.27 -15.02
C LYS A 178 -0.86 7.96 -13.87
N THR A 179 -0.45 6.71 -13.69
CA THR A 179 0.51 6.31 -12.65
C THR A 179 1.86 6.98 -12.87
N ILE A 180 2.39 6.93 -14.11
CA ILE A 180 3.65 7.62 -14.47
C ILE A 180 3.53 9.12 -14.15
N LYS A 181 2.41 9.75 -14.51
CA LYS A 181 2.14 11.15 -14.17
C LYS A 181 2.10 11.40 -12.65
N THR A 182 1.48 10.53 -11.87
CA THR A 182 1.44 10.70 -10.41
C THR A 182 2.83 10.59 -9.78
N VAL A 183 3.65 9.63 -10.23
CA VAL A 183 5.01 9.40 -9.72
C VAL A 183 5.95 10.53 -10.13
N VAL A 184 5.97 10.94 -11.40
CA VAL A 184 6.87 11.99 -11.92
C VAL A 184 6.61 13.34 -11.28
N TRP A 185 5.35 13.69 -11.02
CA TRP A 185 5.00 14.97 -10.36
C TRP A 185 4.96 14.88 -8.83
N ALA A 186 5.40 13.76 -8.25
CA ALA A 186 5.41 13.50 -6.80
C ALA A 186 4.10 13.89 -6.10
N LYS A 187 2.96 13.67 -6.77
CA LYS A 187 1.61 13.85 -6.19
C LYS A 187 1.25 12.68 -5.27
N GLY A 188 2.23 12.18 -4.52
CA GLY A 188 2.01 11.24 -3.43
C GLY A 188 1.37 11.97 -2.26
N ASN A 189 0.30 11.38 -1.72
CA ASN A 189 -0.33 11.83 -0.48
C ASN A 189 0.47 11.34 0.73
#